data_AF-A2G7G8-F1
#
_entry.id   AF-A2G7G8-F1
#
_cell.length_a   1.000
_cell.length_b   1.000
_cell.length_c   1.000
_cell.angle_alpha   90.00
_cell.angle_beta   90.00
_cell.angle_gamma   90.00
#
_symmetry.space_group_name_H-M   'P 1'
#
loop_
_entity.id
_entity.type
_entity.pdbx_description
1 polymer ?
#
loop_
_entity_poly.entity_id
_entity_poly.type
_entity_poly.pdbx_seq_one_letter_code
_entity_poly.pdbx_strand_id
1 'polypeptide(L)'
;MYAWVVILATIIFCILSILVGIYLVVRFQMPEDKKSSWFIKIIIILTIGISVMNVLILPLDALNRSTPNPMNTTLMCWILTIISAVLAFIVIPFTLTYYENAEDEDVKHPICKATLSVIPFLLFFIIFLLILYFLVSDCQIPATIHAGKVVDESELTTSIYSCSTSTTIDIKLSPLIFVVTVIGFIGYIILIILGGMGFATLPINLFIDFVRRPRPISLKQYAKGQQLINRWAEELIEEGNKIREEGKHKGYKNRKVKRMVNKYADQIENMERAYQLIEVSYKVRGGNPVWPWCELFLGIICIIISLIWIIHIIVYTFLDVHPFLNQFFHLLDTKFALSAVIFFGLFTYYLYLCVLSGATSFGLNLLIIRVHPMEDQNTPMNSILFNSCLMLFASFGVALFSTMNFPIYTRLTALDMIYGVQMKYLKGLKYVWEYAIYVFLGIFVIALAVKLISCSRKKGRDDRNSEIRKALSTYDTDIVN
;
A
#
# COMPACT_ATOMS: atom_id res chain seq x y z
N MET A 1 16.42 -28.23 8.02
CA MET A 1 15.20 -28.06 7.22
C MET A 1 15.54 -28.35 5.76
N TYR A 2 14.70 -29.09 5.04
CA TYR A 2 15.03 -29.59 3.70
C TYR A 2 14.84 -28.52 2.60
N ALA A 3 15.69 -28.54 1.58
CA ALA A 3 15.67 -27.62 0.43
C ALA A 3 14.29 -27.52 -0.28
N TRP A 4 13.52 -28.60 -0.31
CA TRP A 4 12.18 -28.63 -0.92
C TRP A 4 11.17 -27.72 -0.22
N VAL A 5 11.38 -27.38 1.06
CA VAL A 5 10.50 -26.48 1.82
C VAL A 5 10.56 -25.06 1.26
N VAL A 6 11.74 -24.59 0.87
CA VAL A 6 11.92 -23.26 0.26
C VAL A 6 11.21 -23.20 -1.08
N ILE A 7 11.37 -24.23 -1.91
CA ILE A 7 10.72 -24.32 -3.23
C ILE A 7 9.20 -24.33 -3.08
N LEU A 8 8.67 -25.15 -2.16
CA LEU A 8 7.24 -25.21 -1.89
C LEU A 8 6.69 -23.86 -1.39
N ALA A 9 7.40 -23.19 -0.48
CA ALA A 9 7.03 -21.86 0.00
C ALA A 9 6.99 -20.83 -1.13
N THR A 10 7.99 -20.84 -2.03
CA THR A 10 8.00 -19.97 -3.22
C THR A 10 6.78 -20.20 -4.10
N ILE A 11 6.43 -21.46 -4.39
CA ILE A 11 5.26 -21.80 -5.22
C ILE A 11 3.97 -21.30 -4.57
N ILE A 12 3.82 -21.53 -3.27
CA ILE A 12 2.64 -21.07 -2.51
C ILE A 12 2.54 -19.55 -2.56
N PHE A 13 3.64 -18.82 -2.34
CA PHE A 13 3.66 -17.36 -2.41
C PHE A 13 3.34 -16.83 -3.81
N CYS A 14 3.81 -17.50 -4.87
CA CYS A 14 3.44 -17.17 -6.25
C CYS A 14 1.94 -17.35 -6.51
N ILE A 15 1.32 -18.43 -6.02
CA ILE A 15 -0.12 -18.65 -6.20
C ILE A 15 -0.92 -17.61 -5.42
N LEU A 16 -0.54 -17.36 -4.16
CA LEU A 16 -1.20 -16.38 -3.30
C LEU A 16 -1.12 -14.95 -3.89
N SER A 17 0.02 -14.56 -4.46
CA SER A 17 0.20 -13.23 -5.04
C SER A 17 -0.72 -12.99 -6.24
N ILE A 18 -0.92 -14.00 -7.09
CA ILE A 18 -1.87 -13.94 -8.21
C ILE A 18 -3.31 -13.86 -7.71
N LEU A 19 -3.66 -14.66 -6.69
CA LEU A 19 -5.01 -14.63 -6.09
C LEU A 19 -5.35 -13.27 -5.49
N VAL A 20 -4.38 -12.60 -4.85
CA VAL A 20 -4.54 -11.23 -4.34
C VAL A 20 -4.82 -10.26 -5.49
N GLY A 21 -4.07 -10.36 -6.60
CA GLY A 21 -4.32 -9.54 -7.79
C GLY A 21 -5.73 -9.72 -8.35
N ILE A 22 -6.19 -10.97 -8.48
CA ILE A 22 -7.55 -11.29 -8.93
C ILE A 22 -8.59 -10.71 -7.97
N TYR A 23 -8.39 -10.89 -6.66
CA TYR A 23 -9.29 -10.38 -5.63
C TYR A 23 -9.43 -8.86 -5.71
N LEU A 24 -8.33 -8.10 -5.84
CA LEU A 24 -8.39 -6.64 -5.94
C LEU A 24 -9.15 -6.18 -7.19
N VAL A 25 -8.90 -6.79 -8.35
CA VAL A 25 -9.65 -6.47 -9.57
C VAL A 25 -11.13 -6.75 -9.38
N VAL A 26 -11.50 -7.91 -8.84
CA VAL A 26 -12.91 -8.28 -8.63
C VAL A 26 -13.60 -7.35 -7.62
N ARG A 27 -12.88 -6.92 -6.58
CA ARG A 27 -13.43 -6.08 -5.51
C ARG A 27 -13.65 -4.63 -5.95
N PHE A 28 -12.70 -4.04 -6.67
CA PHE A 28 -12.69 -2.59 -6.96
C PHE A 28 -13.21 -2.22 -8.35
N GLN A 29 -13.25 -3.16 -9.33
CA GLN A 29 -13.70 -2.84 -10.69
C GLN A 29 -15.17 -2.37 -10.72
N MET A 30 -15.45 -1.38 -11.58
CA MET A 30 -16.82 -1.00 -11.92
C MET A 30 -17.60 -2.16 -12.58
N PRO A 31 -18.93 -2.26 -12.40
CA PRO A 31 -19.74 -3.36 -12.96
C PRO A 31 -19.82 -3.30 -14.49
N GLU A 32 -19.76 -2.09 -15.05
CA GLU A 32 -19.77 -1.83 -16.50
C GLU A 32 -18.54 -2.44 -17.19
N ASP A 33 -17.38 -2.37 -16.51
CA ASP A 33 -16.12 -2.93 -16.98
C ASP A 33 -16.04 -4.46 -16.80
N LYS A 34 -17.05 -5.12 -16.21
CA LYS A 34 -16.96 -6.56 -15.87
C LYS A 34 -16.71 -7.44 -17.10
N LYS A 35 -17.34 -7.11 -18.24
CA LYS A 35 -17.22 -7.85 -19.51
C LYS A 35 -16.22 -7.22 -20.51
N SER A 36 -15.71 -6.03 -20.22
CA SER A 36 -14.79 -5.29 -21.09
C SER A 36 -13.36 -5.27 -20.52
N SER A 37 -12.40 -4.75 -21.30
CA SER A 37 -11.05 -4.37 -20.82
C SER A 37 -10.19 -5.51 -20.21
N TRP A 38 -10.26 -6.72 -20.77
CA TRP A 38 -9.52 -7.90 -20.28
C TRP A 38 -7.99 -7.68 -20.21
N PHE A 39 -7.43 -6.94 -21.17
CA PHE A 39 -5.99 -6.67 -21.25
C PHE A 39 -5.47 -5.91 -20.02
N ILE A 40 -6.18 -4.85 -19.60
CA ILE A 40 -5.78 -4.05 -18.44
C ILE A 40 -5.89 -4.86 -17.15
N LYS A 41 -6.91 -5.71 -17.04
CA LYS A 41 -7.07 -6.61 -15.88
C LYS A 41 -5.87 -7.53 -15.72
N ILE A 42 -5.37 -8.12 -16.81
CA ILE A 42 -4.17 -8.98 -16.77
C ILE A 42 -2.97 -8.19 -16.28
N ILE A 43 -2.77 -6.96 -16.77
CA ILE A 43 -1.65 -6.11 -16.37
C ILE A 43 -1.76 -5.71 -14.90
N ILE A 44 -2.95 -5.40 -14.40
CA ILE A 44 -3.17 -5.11 -12.98
C ILE A 44 -2.85 -6.34 -12.12
N ILE A 45 -3.36 -7.51 -12.50
CA ILE A 45 -3.11 -8.76 -11.76
C ILE A 45 -1.61 -9.07 -11.74
N LEU A 46 -0.92 -8.92 -12.87
CA LEU A 46 0.52 -9.12 -12.97
C LEU A 46 1.29 -8.10 -12.09
N THR A 47 0.93 -6.82 -12.16
CA THR A 47 1.55 -5.74 -11.38
C THR A 47 1.40 -5.97 -9.88
N ILE A 48 0.19 -6.29 -9.41
CA ILE A 48 -0.06 -6.60 -8.00
C ILE A 48 0.64 -7.90 -7.60
N GLY A 49 0.62 -8.93 -8.45
CA GLY A 49 1.31 -10.20 -8.19
C GLY A 49 2.81 -9.99 -7.96
N ILE A 50 3.48 -9.27 -8.87
CA ILE A 50 4.90 -8.94 -8.74
C ILE A 50 5.17 -8.05 -7.51
N SER A 51 4.30 -7.07 -7.25
CA SER A 51 4.37 -6.21 -6.07
C SER A 51 4.31 -7.00 -4.76
N VAL A 52 3.40 -7.98 -4.65
CA VAL A 52 3.33 -8.87 -3.49
C VAL A 52 4.57 -9.76 -3.39
N MET A 53 5.08 -10.28 -4.51
CA MET A 53 6.31 -11.07 -4.53
C MET A 53 7.54 -10.28 -4.06
N ASN A 54 7.64 -8.99 -4.41
CA ASN A 54 8.71 -8.10 -3.92
C ASN A 54 8.70 -7.96 -2.38
N VAL A 55 7.54 -8.08 -1.73
CA VAL A 55 7.45 -8.06 -0.26
C VAL A 55 7.76 -9.45 0.32
N LEU A 56 7.24 -10.51 -0.30
CA LEU A 56 7.40 -11.89 0.19
C LEU A 56 8.78 -12.50 -0.06
N ILE A 57 9.62 -11.87 -0.90
CA ILE A 57 11.01 -12.31 -1.06
C ILE A 57 11.84 -12.14 0.21
N LEU A 58 11.50 -11.20 1.10
CA LEU A 58 12.15 -11.01 2.39
C LEU A 58 12.05 -12.22 3.33
N PRO A 59 10.84 -12.69 3.71
CA PRO A 59 10.70 -13.90 4.50
C PRO A 59 11.28 -15.13 3.79
N LEU A 60 11.20 -15.19 2.46
CA LEU A 60 11.77 -16.27 1.68
C LEU A 60 13.31 -16.30 1.72
N ASP A 61 13.97 -15.15 1.70
CA ASP A 61 15.43 -15.05 1.80
C ASP A 61 15.92 -15.45 3.19
N ALA A 62 15.19 -15.04 4.24
CA ALA A 62 15.45 -15.49 5.60
C ALA A 62 15.31 -17.02 5.72
N LEU A 63 14.30 -17.62 5.06
CA LEU A 63 14.13 -19.08 5.01
C LEU A 63 15.29 -19.76 4.28
N ASN A 64 15.72 -19.19 3.15
CA ASN A 64 16.78 -19.72 2.31
C ASN A 64 18.10 -19.81 3.10
N ARG A 65 18.46 -18.73 3.82
CA ARG A 65 19.63 -18.65 4.71
C ARG A 65 19.68 -19.77 5.75
N SER A 66 18.53 -20.12 6.34
CA SER A 66 18.42 -21.16 7.37
C SER A 66 18.43 -22.60 6.81
N THR A 67 18.59 -22.78 5.49
CA THR A 67 18.65 -24.08 4.79
C THR A 67 19.93 -24.19 3.96
N PRO A 68 20.18 -25.31 3.24
CA PRO A 68 21.33 -25.43 2.34
C PRO A 68 21.37 -24.44 1.15
N ASN A 69 20.74 -23.26 1.25
CA ASN A 69 20.64 -22.22 0.21
C ASN A 69 20.37 -22.78 -1.19
N PRO A 70 19.26 -23.54 -1.39
CA PRO A 70 18.97 -24.14 -2.69
C PRO A 70 18.71 -23.12 -3.80
N MET A 71 18.45 -21.85 -3.45
CA MET A 71 18.00 -20.83 -4.38
C MET A 71 18.92 -19.61 -4.36
N ASN A 72 19.20 -19.03 -5.53
CA ASN A 72 19.96 -17.78 -5.62
C ASN A 72 19.01 -16.59 -5.44
N THR A 73 18.82 -16.15 -4.19
CA THR A 73 17.89 -15.04 -3.88
C THR A 73 18.30 -13.72 -4.53
N THR A 74 19.61 -13.48 -4.69
CA THR A 74 20.13 -12.29 -5.37
C THR A 74 19.66 -12.22 -6.82
N LEU A 75 19.75 -13.34 -7.55
CA LEU A 75 19.28 -13.43 -8.93
C LEU A 75 17.76 -13.22 -9.01
N MET A 76 16.99 -13.79 -8.08
CA MET A 76 15.54 -13.57 -8.03
C MET A 76 15.19 -12.10 -7.79
N CYS A 77 15.89 -11.44 -6.87
CA CYS A 77 15.70 -10.01 -6.62
C CYS A 77 15.97 -9.20 -7.89
N TRP A 78 17.00 -9.54 -8.66
CA TRP A 78 17.29 -8.88 -9.94
C TRP A 78 16.19 -9.10 -10.97
N ILE A 79 15.73 -10.33 -11.14
CA ILE A 79 14.64 -10.66 -12.07
C ILE A 79 13.36 -9.88 -11.70
N LEU A 80 12.95 -9.92 -10.43
CA LEU A 80 11.76 -9.21 -9.96
C LEU A 80 11.90 -7.69 -10.10
N THR A 81 13.10 -7.14 -9.86
CA THR A 81 13.34 -5.71 -10.05
C THR A 81 13.24 -5.33 -11.53
N ILE A 82 13.86 -6.10 -12.43
CA ILE A 82 13.78 -5.83 -13.87
C ILE A 82 12.32 -5.88 -14.35
N ILE A 83 11.57 -6.91 -13.95
CA ILE A 83 10.14 -7.02 -14.27
C ILE A 83 9.38 -5.83 -13.69
N SER A 84 9.64 -5.43 -12.45
CA SER A 84 9.00 -4.27 -11.83
C SER A 84 9.31 -2.96 -12.56
N ALA A 85 10.56 -2.76 -13.00
CA ALA A 85 10.96 -1.58 -13.76
C ALA A 85 10.29 -1.55 -15.14
N VAL A 86 10.23 -2.69 -15.83
CA VAL A 86 9.52 -2.82 -17.12
C VAL A 86 8.03 -2.55 -16.95
N LEU A 87 7.41 -3.09 -15.90
CA LEU A 87 5.99 -2.84 -15.61
C LEU A 87 5.74 -1.36 -15.32
N ALA A 88 6.51 -0.76 -14.41
CA ALA A 88 6.32 0.60 -13.95
C ALA A 88 6.58 1.67 -15.03
N PHE A 89 7.63 1.50 -15.85
CA PHE A 89 8.08 2.55 -16.77
C PHE A 89 7.74 2.29 -18.24
N ILE A 90 7.35 1.07 -18.61
CA ILE A 90 7.01 0.71 -19.99
C ILE A 90 5.54 0.29 -20.09
N VAL A 91 5.17 -0.81 -19.42
CA VAL A 91 3.86 -1.45 -19.62
C VAL A 91 2.73 -0.59 -19.08
N ILE A 92 2.85 -0.03 -17.87
CA ILE A 92 1.80 0.77 -17.24
C ILE A 92 1.58 2.10 -18.00
N PRO A 93 2.62 2.91 -18.30
CA PRO A 93 2.44 4.12 -19.11
C PRO A 93 1.86 3.83 -20.49
N PHE A 94 2.32 2.77 -21.16
CA PHE A 94 1.74 2.32 -22.42
C PHE A 94 0.24 2.01 -22.28
N THR A 95 -0.13 1.29 -21.24
CA THR A 95 -1.51 0.83 -21.04
C THR A 95 -2.45 1.98 -20.69
N LEU A 96 -2.00 2.93 -19.87
CA LEU A 96 -2.75 4.16 -19.56
C LEU A 96 -3.02 4.95 -20.84
N THR A 97 -1.99 5.25 -21.63
CA THR A 97 -2.17 5.99 -22.88
C THR A 97 -2.98 5.21 -23.90
N TYR A 98 -2.81 3.88 -23.98
CA TYR A 98 -3.61 3.04 -24.87
C TYR A 98 -5.10 3.12 -24.52
N TYR A 99 -5.46 3.06 -23.25
CA TYR A 99 -6.85 3.10 -22.82
C TYR A 99 -7.47 4.48 -23.02
N GLU A 100 -6.76 5.54 -22.64
CA GLU A 100 -7.21 6.92 -22.87
C GLU A 100 -7.49 7.20 -24.36
N ASN A 101 -6.66 6.64 -25.27
CA ASN A 101 -6.86 6.80 -26.71
C ASN A 101 -7.88 5.81 -27.30
N ALA A 102 -8.22 4.73 -26.60
CA ALA A 102 -9.22 3.77 -27.07
C ALA A 102 -10.65 4.26 -26.79
N GLU A 103 -10.83 5.15 -25.81
CA GLU A 103 -12.11 5.82 -25.53
C GLU A 103 -12.40 6.99 -26.47
N ASP A 104 -11.41 7.47 -27.21
CA ASP A 104 -11.49 8.65 -28.07
C ASP A 104 -11.79 8.27 -29.53
N GLU A 105 -13.01 8.55 -30.02
CA GLU A 105 -13.49 8.13 -31.35
C GLU A 105 -12.67 8.73 -32.51
N ASP A 106 -11.98 9.85 -32.28
CA ASP A 106 -11.17 10.55 -33.28
C ASP A 106 -9.82 9.85 -33.59
N VAL A 107 -9.44 8.82 -32.82
CA VAL A 107 -8.12 8.18 -32.93
C VAL A 107 -8.17 6.89 -33.76
N LYS A 108 -7.71 6.96 -35.02
CA LYS A 108 -7.70 5.80 -35.95
C LYS A 108 -6.78 4.64 -35.55
N HIS A 109 -5.65 4.91 -34.88
CA HIS A 109 -4.65 3.90 -34.51
C HIS A 109 -4.18 4.08 -33.06
N PRO A 110 -4.96 3.61 -32.07
CA PRO A 110 -4.68 3.84 -30.65
C PRO A 110 -3.35 3.21 -30.21
N ILE A 111 -2.99 2.04 -30.76
CA ILE A 111 -1.71 1.35 -30.44
C ILE A 111 -0.50 2.16 -30.91
N CYS A 112 -0.53 2.67 -32.14
CA CYS A 112 0.60 3.43 -32.69
C CYS A 112 0.82 4.74 -31.92
N LYS A 113 -0.27 5.44 -31.57
CA LYS A 113 -0.22 6.66 -30.77
C LYS A 113 0.28 6.38 -29.35
N ALA A 114 -0.17 5.28 -28.73
CA ALA A 114 0.32 4.86 -27.42
C ALA A 114 1.83 4.54 -27.45
N THR A 115 2.31 3.75 -28.41
CA THR A 115 3.75 3.44 -28.54
C THR A 115 4.57 4.71 -28.75
N LEU A 116 4.11 5.61 -29.63
CA LEU A 116 4.82 6.86 -29.91
C LEU A 116 4.88 7.78 -28.68
N SER A 117 3.87 7.75 -27.81
CA SER A 117 3.84 8.52 -26.57
C SER A 117 4.82 8.02 -25.49
N VAL A 118 5.11 6.72 -25.48
CA VAL A 118 5.99 6.09 -24.46
C VAL A 118 7.47 6.35 -24.76
N ILE A 119 7.86 6.47 -26.03
CA ILE A 119 9.26 6.70 -26.45
C ILE A 119 9.87 7.95 -25.79
N PRO A 120 9.29 9.16 -25.88
CA PRO A 120 9.88 10.35 -25.27
C PRO A 120 9.93 10.26 -23.74
N PHE A 121 8.92 9.64 -23.12
CA PHE A 121 8.90 9.39 -21.67
C PHE A 121 10.06 8.47 -21.24
N LEU A 122 10.27 7.39 -21.98
CA LEU A 122 11.32 6.41 -21.71
C LEU A 122 12.71 7.00 -21.95
N LEU A 123 12.90 7.77 -23.02
CA LEU A 123 14.15 8.50 -23.28
C LEU A 123 14.47 9.48 -22.16
N PHE A 124 13.50 10.29 -21.74
CA PHE A 124 13.65 11.20 -20.61
C PHE A 124 14.05 10.45 -19.34
N PHE A 125 13.37 9.35 -19.02
CA PHE A 125 13.64 8.56 -17.83
C PHE A 125 15.03 7.90 -17.85
N ILE A 126 15.47 7.35 -18.98
CA ILE A 126 16.81 6.77 -19.12
C ILE A 126 17.88 7.85 -18.96
N ILE A 127 17.74 8.99 -19.63
CA ILE A 127 18.70 10.11 -19.53
C ILE A 127 18.77 10.59 -18.08
N PHE A 128 17.61 10.74 -17.42
CA PHE A 128 17.53 11.14 -16.02
C PHE A 128 18.23 10.13 -15.09
N LEU A 129 18.00 8.83 -15.26
CA LEU A 129 18.68 7.80 -14.48
C LEU A 129 20.19 7.77 -14.72
N LEU A 130 20.65 7.96 -15.96
CA LEU A 130 22.08 8.02 -16.27
C LEU A 130 22.74 9.22 -15.58
N ILE A 131 22.12 10.40 -15.64
CA ILE A 131 22.62 11.60 -14.96
C ILE A 131 22.72 11.34 -13.45
N LEU A 132 21.65 10.80 -12.85
CA LEU A 132 21.66 10.48 -11.41
C LEU A 132 22.72 9.43 -11.04
N TYR A 133 22.93 8.41 -11.87
CA TYR A 133 23.93 7.38 -11.64
C TYR A 133 25.34 7.97 -11.59
N PHE A 134 25.69 8.88 -12.49
CA PHE A 134 27.01 9.51 -12.46
C PHE A 134 27.20 10.49 -11.30
N LEU A 135 26.11 11.05 -10.76
CA LEU A 135 26.16 12.03 -9.68
C LEU A 135 26.15 11.41 -8.26
N VAL A 136 25.40 10.32 -8.05
CA VAL A 136 25.02 9.85 -6.68
C VAL A 136 25.21 8.33 -6.50
N SER A 137 26.01 7.64 -7.33
CA SER A 137 26.17 6.18 -7.23
C SER A 137 27.12 5.69 -6.14
N ASP A 138 27.79 6.57 -5.40
CA ASP A 138 28.77 6.18 -4.38
C ASP A 138 28.09 5.83 -3.05
N CYS A 139 28.49 4.71 -2.44
CA CYS A 139 28.04 4.24 -1.13
C CYS A 139 29.17 4.36 -0.10
N GLN A 140 28.88 4.96 1.05
CA GLN A 140 29.86 5.22 2.11
C GLN A 140 29.62 4.27 3.29
N ILE A 141 30.21 3.09 3.22
CA ILE A 141 29.97 2.04 4.21
C ILE A 141 30.91 2.25 5.41
N PRO A 142 30.39 2.34 6.64
CA PRO A 142 31.24 2.42 7.84
C PRO A 142 31.95 1.07 8.07
N ALA A 143 33.26 1.11 8.25
CA ALA A 143 34.10 -0.04 8.53
C ALA A 143 34.95 0.23 9.78
N THR A 144 35.07 -0.76 10.66
CA THR A 144 36.01 -0.72 11.79
C THR A 144 37.23 -1.55 11.44
N ILE A 145 38.37 -0.88 11.28
CA ILE A 145 39.65 -1.54 11.03
C ILE A 145 40.24 -1.89 12.39
N HIS A 146 40.41 -3.19 12.64
CA HIS A 146 41.12 -3.69 13.81
C HIS A 146 42.58 -3.90 13.43
N ALA A 147 43.47 -3.04 13.93
CA ALA A 147 44.91 -3.23 13.80
C ALA A 147 45.42 -3.98 15.04
N GLY A 148 46.03 -5.14 14.83
CA GLY A 148 46.72 -5.93 15.85
C GLY A 148 48.19 -6.09 15.50
N LYS A 149 49.05 -6.13 16.52
CA LYS A 149 50.46 -6.53 16.36
C LYS A 149 50.54 -8.05 16.46
N VAL A 150 51.32 -8.69 15.59
CA VAL A 150 51.66 -10.12 15.73
C VAL A 150 52.60 -10.25 16.93
N VAL A 151 52.24 -11.11 17.87
CA VAL A 151 52.97 -11.33 19.14
C VAL A 151 53.13 -12.84 19.32
N ASP A 152 54.28 -13.26 19.85
CA ASP A 152 54.55 -14.67 20.16
C ASP A 152 53.67 -15.18 21.30
N GLU A 153 53.36 -16.48 21.29
CA GLU A 153 52.42 -17.13 22.21
C GLU A 153 52.73 -16.89 23.70
N SER A 154 54.01 -16.67 24.05
CA SER A 154 54.45 -16.37 25.42
C SER A 154 54.10 -14.98 25.93
N GLU A 155 53.73 -14.05 25.06
CA GLU A 155 53.40 -12.66 25.39
C GLU A 155 51.88 -12.35 25.30
N LEU A 156 51.05 -13.38 25.05
CA LEU A 156 49.59 -13.24 24.86
C LEU A 156 48.86 -12.55 26.04
N THR A 157 49.43 -12.61 27.24
CA THR A 157 48.86 -12.00 28.46
C THR A 157 49.14 -10.50 28.60
N THR A 158 50.05 -9.93 27.80
CA THR A 158 50.53 -8.55 27.99
C THR A 158 50.00 -7.65 26.88
N SER A 159 48.80 -7.13 27.09
CA SER A 159 48.18 -5.99 26.39
C SER A 159 48.10 -6.08 24.86
N ILE A 160 47.02 -6.71 24.37
CA ILE A 160 46.52 -6.48 23.02
C ILE A 160 45.93 -5.06 22.99
N TYR A 161 46.75 -4.05 22.67
CA TYR A 161 46.24 -2.76 22.22
C TYR A 161 45.69 -2.96 20.80
N SER A 162 44.45 -3.45 20.68
CA SER A 162 43.73 -3.40 19.41
C SER A 162 43.34 -1.95 19.15
N CYS A 163 44.10 -1.26 18.31
CA CYS A 163 43.68 0.06 17.84
C CYS A 163 42.53 -0.17 16.85
N SER A 164 41.31 0.21 17.24
CA SER A 164 40.14 0.22 16.35
C SER A 164 39.98 1.61 15.74
N THR A 165 40.24 1.75 14.45
CA THR A 165 39.96 2.99 13.71
C THR A 165 38.69 2.82 12.88
N SER A 166 37.71 3.70 13.11
CA SER A 166 36.49 3.78 12.30
C SER A 166 36.80 4.56 11.02
N THR A 167 36.66 3.91 9.87
CA THR A 167 36.85 4.52 8.55
C THR A 167 35.62 4.28 7.68
N THR A 168 35.50 5.01 6.57
CA THR A 168 34.44 4.80 5.58
C THR A 168 35.04 4.25 4.30
N ILE A 169 34.46 3.18 3.77
CA ILE A 169 34.84 2.59 2.48
C ILE A 169 33.84 3.07 1.44
N ASP A 170 34.35 3.75 0.42
CA ASP A 170 33.55 4.20 -0.71
C ASP A 170 33.49 3.10 -1.77
N ILE A 171 32.28 2.60 -2.05
CA ILE A 171 32.02 1.58 -3.08
C ILE A 171 31.00 2.13 -4.08
N LYS A 172 31.33 2.02 -5.37
CA LYS A 172 30.42 2.41 -6.45
C LYS A 172 29.35 1.34 -6.66
N LEU A 173 28.07 1.73 -6.66
CA LEU A 173 26.95 0.82 -6.93
C LEU A 173 26.98 0.31 -8.38
N SER A 174 26.54 -0.93 -8.58
CA SER A 174 26.22 -1.40 -9.93
C SER A 174 24.98 -0.67 -10.49
N PRO A 175 24.86 -0.52 -11.81
CA PRO A 175 23.70 0.16 -12.42
C PRO A 175 22.35 -0.47 -12.03
N LEU A 176 22.29 -1.80 -11.88
CA LEU A 176 21.07 -2.49 -11.51
C LEU A 176 20.65 -2.14 -10.07
N ILE A 177 21.58 -2.20 -9.12
CA ILE A 177 21.31 -1.83 -7.73
C ILE A 177 20.91 -0.35 -7.66
N PHE A 178 21.52 0.51 -8.48
CA PHE A 178 21.12 1.92 -8.54
C PHE A 178 19.66 2.11 -8.97
N VAL A 179 19.17 1.36 -9.97
CA VAL A 179 17.75 1.38 -10.35
C VAL A 179 16.86 0.90 -9.20
N VAL A 180 17.26 -0.18 -8.50
CA VAL A 180 16.56 -0.65 -7.28
C VAL A 180 16.49 0.48 -6.25
N THR A 181 17.58 1.22 -6.07
CA THR A 181 17.65 2.31 -5.09
C THR A 181 16.71 3.47 -5.43
N VAL A 182 16.61 3.86 -6.70
CA VAL A 182 15.69 4.94 -7.12
C VAL A 182 14.24 4.52 -6.96
N ILE A 183 13.88 3.31 -7.41
CA ILE A 183 12.53 2.75 -7.24
C ILE A 183 12.21 2.60 -5.75
N GLY A 184 13.15 2.10 -4.96
CA GLY A 184 13.03 1.94 -3.52
C GLY A 184 12.89 3.27 -2.78
N PHE A 185 13.59 4.33 -3.21
CA PHE A 185 13.44 5.67 -2.66
C PHE A 185 12.02 6.21 -2.87
N ILE A 186 11.50 6.13 -4.10
CA ILE A 186 10.12 6.53 -4.42
C ILE A 186 9.14 5.68 -3.59
N GLY A 187 9.35 4.37 -3.56
CA GLY A 187 8.56 3.42 -2.78
C GLY A 187 8.54 3.72 -1.28
N TYR A 188 9.69 4.13 -0.75
CA TYR A 188 9.85 4.45 0.66
C TYR A 188 9.11 5.74 1.03
N ILE A 189 9.13 6.77 0.17
CA ILE A 189 8.30 7.97 0.35
C ILE A 189 6.81 7.61 0.34
N ILE A 190 6.39 6.77 -0.60
CA ILE A 190 5.01 6.27 -0.69
C ILE A 190 4.63 5.52 0.59
N LEU A 191 5.51 4.64 1.10
CA LEU A 191 5.29 3.93 2.36
C LEU A 191 5.18 4.89 3.54
N ILE A 192 6.04 5.89 3.65
CA ILE A 192 6.01 6.85 4.77
C ILE A 192 4.64 7.54 4.85
N ILE A 193 4.16 8.02 3.70
CA ILE A 193 2.92 8.78 3.61
C ILE A 193 1.71 7.84 3.73
N LEU A 194 1.56 6.91 2.79
CA LEU A 194 0.37 6.07 2.71
C LEU A 194 0.38 4.92 3.71
N GLY A 195 1.55 4.35 4.01
CA GLY A 195 1.68 3.36 5.08
C GLY A 195 1.42 3.96 6.45
N GLY A 196 1.95 5.16 6.74
CA GLY A 196 1.68 5.87 8.00
C GLY A 196 0.19 6.16 8.18
N MET A 197 -0.48 6.62 7.13
CA MET A 197 -1.94 6.82 7.12
C MET A 197 -2.70 5.49 7.26
N GLY A 198 -2.23 4.46 6.56
CA GLY A 198 -2.73 3.09 6.56
C GLY A 198 -2.74 2.42 7.92
N PHE A 199 -1.70 2.64 8.72
CA PHE A 199 -1.58 2.13 10.10
C PHE A 199 -2.76 2.55 10.98
N ALA A 200 -3.25 3.78 10.78
CA ALA A 200 -4.43 4.26 11.50
C ALA A 200 -5.72 3.78 10.83
N THR A 201 -5.83 3.84 9.49
CA THR A 201 -7.10 3.60 8.81
C THR A 201 -7.49 2.14 8.72
N LEU A 202 -6.55 1.22 8.49
CA LEU A 202 -6.86 -0.20 8.26
C LEU A 202 -7.67 -0.81 9.42
N PRO A 203 -7.19 -0.78 10.69
CA PRO A 203 -7.96 -1.34 11.80
C PRO A 203 -9.28 -0.59 12.04
N ILE A 204 -9.28 0.73 11.89
CA ILE A 204 -10.48 1.55 12.13
C ILE A 204 -11.54 1.29 11.06
N ASN A 205 -11.16 1.15 9.79
CA ASN A 205 -12.09 0.86 8.70
C ASN A 205 -12.75 -0.50 8.90
N LEU A 206 -11.96 -1.55 9.19
CA LEU A 206 -12.49 -2.89 9.47
C LEU A 206 -13.51 -2.88 10.62
N PHE A 207 -13.25 -2.10 11.68
CA PHE A 207 -14.20 -1.93 12.78
C PHE A 207 -15.46 -1.15 12.37
N ILE A 208 -15.30 -0.08 11.60
CA ILE A 208 -16.42 0.72 11.10
C ILE A 208 -17.32 -0.10 10.17
N ASP A 209 -16.73 -0.92 9.31
CA ASP A 209 -17.46 -1.77 8.35
C ASP A 209 -18.31 -2.79 9.09
N PHE A 210 -17.78 -3.40 10.16
CA PHE A 210 -18.58 -4.25 11.05
C PHE A 210 -19.74 -3.49 11.71
N VAL A 211 -19.49 -2.29 12.25
CA VAL A 211 -20.53 -1.49 12.95
C VAL A 211 -21.60 -0.98 11.98
N ARG A 212 -21.21 -0.61 10.75
CA ARG A 212 -22.08 -0.02 9.72
C ARG A 212 -22.65 -1.04 8.74
N ARG A 213 -22.45 -2.33 8.99
CA ARG A 213 -22.96 -3.41 8.14
C ARG A 213 -24.47 -3.27 7.84
N PRO A 214 -24.91 -3.63 6.62
CA PRO A 214 -26.33 -3.69 6.29
C PRO A 214 -27.02 -4.71 7.20
N ARG A 215 -28.22 -4.37 7.68
CA ARG A 215 -29.07 -5.26 8.48
C ARG A 215 -30.32 -5.59 7.67
N PRO A 216 -30.90 -6.79 7.82
CA PRO A 216 -32.14 -7.12 7.14
C PRO A 216 -33.24 -6.12 7.51
N ILE A 217 -33.99 -5.66 6.51
CA ILE A 217 -35.13 -4.75 6.69
C ILE A 217 -36.43 -5.39 6.16
N SER A 218 -37.56 -5.00 6.75
CA SER A 218 -38.90 -5.42 6.31
C SER A 218 -39.36 -4.70 5.04
N LEU A 219 -40.38 -5.25 4.35
CA LEU A 219 -40.96 -4.64 3.15
C LEU A 219 -41.51 -3.23 3.41
N LYS A 220 -42.13 -3.00 4.58
CA LYS A 220 -42.65 -1.67 4.96
C LYS A 220 -41.52 -0.65 5.12
N GLN A 221 -40.42 -1.04 5.78
CA GLN A 221 -39.22 -0.21 5.91
C GLN A 221 -38.57 0.07 4.55
N TYR A 222 -38.53 -0.94 3.66
CA TYR A 222 -38.02 -0.78 2.30
C TYR A 222 -38.83 0.25 1.50
N ALA A 223 -40.16 0.12 1.50
CA ALA A 223 -41.04 1.07 0.80
C ALA A 223 -40.87 2.52 1.30
N LYS A 224 -40.77 2.70 2.63
CA LYS A 224 -40.52 4.01 3.24
C LYS A 224 -39.12 4.56 2.88
N GLY A 225 -38.10 3.71 2.94
CA GLY A 225 -36.73 4.07 2.56
C GLY A 225 -36.64 4.51 1.10
N GLN A 226 -37.34 3.79 0.20
CA GLN A 226 -37.41 4.13 -1.22
C GLN A 226 -38.13 5.47 -1.45
N GLN A 227 -39.22 5.76 -0.73
CA GLN A 227 -39.87 7.08 -0.80
C GLN A 227 -38.96 8.22 -0.34
N LEU A 228 -38.18 8.03 0.73
CA LEU A 228 -37.22 9.03 1.21
C LEU A 228 -36.10 9.27 0.20
N ILE A 229 -35.56 8.21 -0.41
CA ILE A 229 -34.55 8.35 -1.47
C ILE A 229 -35.12 9.07 -2.69
N ASN A 230 -36.33 8.73 -3.13
CA ASN A 230 -36.96 9.40 -4.27
C ASN A 230 -37.12 10.90 -4.02
N ARG A 231 -37.57 11.29 -2.83
CA ARG A 231 -37.64 12.71 -2.43
C ARG A 231 -36.26 13.37 -2.45
N TRP A 232 -35.23 12.70 -1.93
CA TRP A 232 -33.87 13.22 -1.97
C TRP A 232 -33.36 13.37 -3.41
N ALA A 233 -33.68 12.43 -4.30
CA ALA A 233 -33.34 12.53 -5.72
C ALA A 233 -34.02 13.73 -6.39
N GLU A 234 -35.30 13.98 -6.11
CA GLU A 234 -36.03 15.15 -6.62
C GLU A 234 -35.38 16.46 -6.16
N GLU A 235 -35.06 16.58 -4.86
CA GLU A 235 -34.36 17.74 -4.33
C GLU A 235 -32.98 17.96 -4.97
N LEU A 236 -32.25 16.87 -5.26
CA LEU A 236 -30.97 16.95 -5.95
C LEU A 236 -31.13 17.40 -7.40
N ILE A 237 -32.17 16.94 -8.10
CA ILE A 237 -32.46 17.43 -9.46
C ILE A 237 -32.70 18.96 -9.44
N GLU A 238 -33.43 19.47 -8.44
CA GLU A 238 -33.62 20.91 -8.27
C GLU A 238 -32.32 21.66 -7.94
N GLU A 239 -31.50 21.14 -7.02
CA GLU A 239 -30.19 21.71 -6.68
C GLU A 239 -29.25 21.73 -7.90
N GLY A 240 -29.25 20.65 -8.68
CA GLY A 240 -28.50 20.53 -9.94
C GLY A 240 -28.93 21.55 -10.99
N ASN A 241 -30.23 21.81 -11.12
CA ASN A 241 -30.75 22.85 -12.03
C ASN A 241 -30.28 24.25 -11.62
N LYS A 242 -30.34 24.58 -10.33
CA LYS A 242 -29.83 25.86 -9.79
C LYS A 242 -28.33 26.03 -10.06
N ILE A 243 -27.54 24.96 -9.89
CA ILE A 243 -26.10 24.97 -10.18
C ILE A 243 -25.84 25.18 -11.67
N ARG A 244 -26.63 24.55 -12.54
CA ARG A 244 -26.53 24.71 -14.00
C ARG A 244 -26.82 26.14 -14.43
N GLU A 245 -27.82 26.79 -13.84
CA GLU A 245 -28.12 28.21 -14.07
C GLU A 245 -26.98 29.12 -13.57
N GLU A 246 -26.52 28.94 -12.33
CA GLU A 246 -25.37 29.70 -11.81
C GLU A 246 -24.10 29.48 -12.67
N GLY A 247 -23.91 28.28 -13.20
CA GLY A 247 -22.81 27.93 -14.11
C GLY A 247 -22.91 28.61 -15.47
N LYS A 248 -24.12 28.78 -16.01
CA LYS A 248 -24.35 29.57 -17.23
C LYS A 248 -24.09 31.07 -17.01
N HIS A 249 -24.51 31.62 -15.88
CA HIS A 249 -24.33 33.05 -15.58
C HIS A 249 -22.89 33.43 -15.22
N LYS A 250 -22.22 32.65 -14.38
CA LYS A 250 -20.90 32.99 -13.81
C LYS A 250 -19.74 32.21 -14.41
N GLY A 251 -20.02 31.22 -15.25
CA GLY A 251 -19.05 30.28 -15.81
C GLY A 251 -18.68 29.15 -14.83
N TYR A 252 -18.57 27.92 -15.35
CA TYR A 252 -18.22 26.73 -14.57
C TYR A 252 -16.83 26.77 -13.92
N LYS A 253 -15.92 27.61 -14.44
CA LYS A 253 -14.58 27.82 -13.86
C LYS A 253 -14.60 28.71 -12.61
N ASN A 254 -15.71 29.38 -12.30
CA ASN A 254 -15.82 30.21 -11.11
C ASN A 254 -15.70 29.37 -9.83
N ARG A 255 -14.87 29.82 -8.88
CA ARG A 255 -14.61 29.16 -7.60
C ARG A 255 -15.90 28.84 -6.83
N LYS A 256 -16.91 29.72 -6.86
CA LYS A 256 -18.20 29.48 -6.18
C LYS A 256 -18.95 28.31 -6.85
N VAL A 257 -19.08 28.33 -8.16
CA VAL A 257 -19.77 27.29 -8.94
C VAL A 257 -19.07 25.95 -8.77
N LYS A 258 -17.75 25.92 -8.88
CA LYS A 258 -16.95 24.69 -8.66
C LYS A 258 -17.17 24.08 -7.26
N ARG A 259 -17.26 24.91 -6.21
CA ARG A 259 -17.58 24.42 -4.86
C ARG A 259 -18.97 23.81 -4.76
N MET A 260 -19.97 24.42 -5.42
CA MET A 260 -21.33 23.89 -5.44
C MET A 260 -21.39 22.57 -6.22
N VAL A 261 -20.74 22.50 -7.38
CA VAL A 261 -20.63 21.25 -8.17
C VAL A 261 -19.98 20.13 -7.35
N ASN A 262 -18.88 20.42 -6.65
CA ASN A 262 -18.23 19.40 -5.81
C ASN A 262 -19.13 18.94 -4.65
N LYS A 263 -19.89 19.86 -4.02
CA LYS A 263 -20.84 19.52 -2.95
C LYS A 263 -22.00 18.67 -3.49
N TYR A 264 -22.50 19.03 -4.66
CA TYR A 264 -23.56 18.30 -5.35
C TYR A 264 -23.14 16.88 -5.73
N ALA A 265 -21.92 16.72 -6.27
CA ALA A 265 -21.34 15.41 -6.57
C ALA A 265 -21.25 14.53 -5.30
N ASP A 266 -20.75 15.07 -4.18
CA ASP A 266 -20.71 14.38 -2.88
C ASP A 266 -22.13 13.99 -2.40
N GLN A 267 -23.14 14.83 -2.61
CA GLN A 267 -24.52 14.48 -2.25
C GLN A 267 -25.12 13.36 -3.12
N ILE A 268 -24.84 13.36 -4.44
CA ILE A 268 -25.27 12.27 -5.34
C ILE A 268 -24.64 10.96 -4.90
N GLU A 269 -23.33 10.95 -4.68
CA GLU A 269 -22.58 9.76 -4.26
C GLU A 269 -23.10 9.21 -2.92
N ASN A 270 -23.41 10.09 -1.96
CA ASN A 270 -24.01 9.68 -0.69
C ASN A 270 -25.43 9.13 -0.84
N MET A 271 -26.24 9.70 -1.75
CA MET A 271 -27.58 9.19 -2.06
C MET A 271 -27.50 7.80 -2.72
N GLU A 272 -26.59 7.62 -3.68
CA GLU A 272 -26.39 6.34 -4.35
C GLU A 272 -25.96 5.25 -3.36
N ARG A 273 -25.01 5.56 -2.46
CA ARG A 273 -24.62 4.67 -1.35
C ARG A 273 -25.80 4.31 -0.45
N ALA A 274 -26.67 5.28 -0.13
CA ALA A 274 -27.86 5.03 0.69
C ALA A 274 -28.86 4.11 -0.03
N TYR A 275 -29.05 4.30 -1.33
CA TYR A 275 -29.87 3.43 -2.18
C TYR A 275 -29.33 2.00 -2.22
N GLN A 276 -28.03 1.83 -2.52
CA GLN A 276 -27.37 0.52 -2.53
C GLN A 276 -27.50 -0.18 -1.17
N LEU A 277 -27.33 0.56 -0.06
CA LEU A 277 -27.48 0.02 1.29
C LEU A 277 -28.88 -0.52 1.53
N ILE A 278 -29.93 0.23 1.15
CA ILE A 278 -31.33 -0.20 1.30
C ILE A 278 -31.62 -1.40 0.41
N GLU A 279 -31.12 -1.40 -0.83
CA GLU A 279 -31.30 -2.50 -1.78
C GLU A 279 -30.67 -3.81 -1.27
N VAL A 280 -29.42 -3.77 -0.79
CA VAL A 280 -28.73 -4.94 -0.22
C VAL A 280 -29.42 -5.41 1.07
N SER A 281 -29.86 -4.48 1.90
CA SER A 281 -30.54 -4.79 3.18
C SER A 281 -31.86 -5.53 2.95
N TYR A 282 -32.61 -5.22 1.89
CA TYR A 282 -33.87 -5.88 1.58
C TYR A 282 -33.69 -7.12 0.69
N LYS A 283 -33.08 -6.98 -0.50
CA LYS A 283 -32.97 -8.06 -1.50
C LYS A 283 -32.08 -9.20 -1.03
N VAL A 284 -30.98 -8.86 -0.35
CA VAL A 284 -29.97 -9.83 0.11
C VAL A 284 -30.04 -10.03 1.64
N ARG A 285 -31.07 -9.49 2.30
CA ARG A 285 -31.30 -9.60 3.75
C ARG A 285 -30.06 -9.30 4.61
N GLY A 286 -29.27 -8.30 4.21
CA GLY A 286 -28.05 -7.91 4.94
C GLY A 286 -26.76 -8.60 4.50
N GLY A 287 -26.79 -9.39 3.42
CA GLY A 287 -25.59 -10.00 2.84
C GLY A 287 -25.13 -11.27 3.57
N ASN A 288 -23.86 -11.63 3.39
CA ASN A 288 -23.27 -12.80 4.04
C ASN A 288 -23.04 -12.51 5.54
N PRO A 289 -23.67 -13.25 6.46
CA PRO A 289 -23.56 -12.98 7.90
C PRO A 289 -22.15 -13.26 8.46
N VAL A 290 -21.35 -14.12 7.81
CA VAL A 290 -20.01 -14.50 8.31
C VAL A 290 -18.98 -13.41 8.06
N TRP A 291 -19.08 -12.71 6.92
CA TRP A 291 -18.07 -11.77 6.47
C TRP A 291 -17.82 -10.60 7.44
N PRO A 292 -18.85 -9.93 7.99
CA PRO A 292 -18.63 -8.87 8.98
C PRO A 292 -17.90 -9.35 10.25
N TRP A 293 -18.17 -10.58 10.71
CA TRP A 293 -17.45 -11.13 11.87
C TRP A 293 -15.98 -11.41 11.57
N CYS A 294 -15.68 -11.85 10.35
CA CYS A 294 -14.30 -11.97 9.88
C CYS A 294 -13.60 -10.59 9.86
N GLU A 295 -14.27 -9.53 9.39
CA GLU A 295 -13.72 -8.17 9.39
C GLU A 295 -13.42 -7.67 10.82
N LEU A 296 -14.31 -7.94 11.77
CA LEU A 296 -14.08 -7.60 13.18
C LEU A 296 -12.86 -8.33 13.75
N PHE A 297 -12.77 -9.64 13.53
CA PHE A 297 -11.66 -10.45 14.01
C PHE A 297 -10.33 -9.99 13.40
N LEU A 298 -10.32 -9.74 12.08
CA LEU A 298 -9.17 -9.20 11.37
C LEU A 298 -8.80 -7.81 11.89
N GLY A 299 -9.79 -6.96 12.18
CA GLY A 299 -9.58 -5.64 12.78
C GLY A 299 -8.86 -5.70 14.12
N ILE A 300 -9.25 -6.63 15.00
CA ILE A 300 -8.58 -6.85 16.30
C ILE A 300 -7.13 -7.29 16.09
N ILE A 301 -6.89 -8.24 15.19
CA ILE A 301 -5.53 -8.70 14.85
C ILE A 301 -4.69 -7.53 14.31
N CYS A 302 -5.25 -6.73 13.40
CA CYS A 302 -4.57 -5.57 12.84
C CYS A 302 -4.19 -4.56 13.92
N ILE A 303 -5.07 -4.28 14.90
CA ILE A 303 -4.75 -3.39 16.04
C ILE A 303 -3.55 -3.93 16.82
N ILE A 304 -3.54 -5.23 17.13
CA ILE A 304 -2.44 -5.86 17.88
C ILE A 304 -1.14 -5.73 17.11
N ILE A 305 -1.15 -6.04 15.80
CA ILE A 305 0.04 -5.93 14.95
C ILE A 305 0.51 -4.47 14.84
N SER A 306 -0.39 -3.49 14.69
CA SER A 306 -0.04 -2.06 14.68
C SER A 306 0.69 -1.67 15.96
N LEU A 307 0.16 -2.07 17.12
CA LEU A 307 0.72 -1.75 18.42
C LEU A 307 2.11 -2.37 18.58
N ILE A 308 2.29 -3.65 18.21
CA ILE A 308 3.59 -4.31 18.27
C ILE A 308 4.60 -3.61 17.36
N TRP A 309 4.22 -3.23 16.14
CA TRP A 309 5.07 -2.47 15.23
C TRP A 309 5.49 -1.11 15.81
N ILE A 310 4.54 -0.35 16.37
CA ILE A 310 4.83 0.96 16.97
C ILE A 310 5.75 0.81 18.18
N ILE A 311 5.48 -0.16 19.06
CA ILE A 311 6.34 -0.43 20.23
C ILE A 311 7.74 -0.84 19.75
N HIS A 312 7.86 -1.68 18.73
CA HIS A 312 9.17 -2.05 18.15
C HIS A 312 9.91 -0.84 17.61
N ILE A 313 9.26 0.01 16.81
CA ILE A 313 9.88 1.23 16.27
C ILE A 313 10.34 2.16 17.41
N ILE A 314 9.55 2.33 18.47
CA ILE A 314 9.91 3.21 19.59
C ILE A 314 11.04 2.60 20.44
N VAL A 315 10.93 1.35 20.85
CA VAL A 315 11.89 0.73 21.79
C VAL A 315 13.21 0.40 21.11
N TYR A 316 13.15 -0.14 19.89
CA TYR A 316 14.34 -0.56 19.15
C TYR A 316 14.91 0.58 18.33
N THR A 317 14.12 1.20 17.46
CA THR A 317 14.67 2.17 16.50
C THR A 317 14.87 3.56 17.10
N PHE A 318 14.02 3.99 18.04
CA PHE A 318 14.11 5.33 18.64
C PHE A 318 14.94 5.37 19.93
N LEU A 319 14.73 4.43 20.86
CA LEU A 319 15.43 4.41 22.14
C LEU A 319 16.72 3.57 22.14
N ASP A 320 16.92 2.72 21.13
CA ASP A 320 18.03 1.74 21.04
C ASP A 320 18.19 0.89 22.32
N VAL A 321 17.07 0.58 22.99
CA VAL A 321 17.09 -0.11 24.30
C VAL A 321 17.04 -1.62 24.13
N HIS A 322 16.07 -2.14 23.38
CA HIS A 322 15.87 -3.59 23.28
C HIS A 322 15.24 -4.04 21.96
N PRO A 323 15.90 -4.94 21.19
CA PRO A 323 15.39 -5.44 19.91
C PRO A 323 14.39 -6.60 20.09
N PHE A 324 13.28 -6.38 20.83
CA PHE A 324 12.42 -7.50 21.27
C PHE A 324 11.81 -8.30 20.12
N LEU A 325 11.32 -7.65 19.07
CA LEU A 325 10.67 -8.33 17.95
C LEU A 325 11.68 -9.08 17.08
N ASN A 326 12.88 -8.52 16.92
CA ASN A 326 14.03 -9.20 16.32
C ASN A 326 14.40 -10.46 17.10
N GLN A 327 14.45 -10.38 18.43
CA GLN A 327 14.76 -11.53 19.29
C GLN A 327 13.65 -12.58 19.25
N PHE A 328 12.38 -12.16 19.17
CA PHE A 328 11.24 -13.05 18.98
C PHE A 328 11.36 -13.84 17.67
N PHE A 329 11.66 -13.19 16.54
CA PHE A 329 11.85 -13.88 15.27
C PHE A 329 13.07 -14.80 15.29
N HIS A 330 14.18 -14.39 15.90
CA HIS A 330 15.36 -15.23 16.06
C HIS A 330 15.06 -16.48 16.92
N LEU A 331 14.29 -16.34 17.99
CA LEU A 331 13.86 -17.46 18.85
C LEU A 331 12.99 -18.44 18.07
N LEU A 332 12.05 -17.94 17.28
CA LEU A 332 11.23 -18.77 16.39
C LEU A 332 12.09 -19.47 15.34
N ASP A 333 13.07 -18.79 14.76
CA ASP A 333 13.93 -19.35 13.71
C ASP A 333 14.76 -20.52 14.25
N THR A 334 15.29 -20.36 15.47
CA THR A 334 16.08 -21.39 16.17
C THR A 334 15.25 -22.65 16.47
N LYS A 335 13.96 -22.49 16.84
CA LYS A 335 13.09 -23.63 17.17
C LYS A 335 12.42 -24.25 15.94
N PHE A 336 11.86 -23.40 15.09
CA PHE A 336 11.13 -23.79 13.89
C PHE A 336 11.12 -22.65 12.85
N ALA A 337 12.12 -22.66 11.96
CA ALA A 337 12.34 -21.66 10.91
C ALA A 337 11.08 -21.26 10.12
N LEU A 338 10.21 -22.21 9.78
CA LEU A 338 8.99 -21.92 9.03
C LEU A 338 8.00 -21.05 9.81
N SER A 339 7.93 -21.15 11.14
CA SER A 339 7.13 -20.21 11.94
C SER A 339 7.68 -18.80 11.91
N ALA A 340 9.01 -18.62 12.03
CA ALA A 340 9.63 -17.31 11.95
C ALA A 340 9.30 -16.62 10.62
N VAL A 341 9.33 -17.38 9.54
CA VAL A 341 9.02 -16.91 8.18
C VAL A 341 7.55 -16.56 7.99
N ILE A 342 6.62 -17.35 8.56
CA ILE A 342 5.19 -17.00 8.55
C ILE A 342 4.94 -15.71 9.33
N PHE A 343 5.46 -15.61 10.56
CA PHE A 343 5.26 -14.42 11.38
C PHE A 343 5.93 -13.20 10.78
N PHE A 344 7.17 -13.31 10.33
CA PHE A 344 7.86 -12.20 9.67
C PHE A 344 7.13 -11.78 8.39
N GLY A 345 6.69 -12.74 7.56
CA GLY A 345 5.89 -12.46 6.38
C GLY A 345 4.55 -11.79 6.71
N LEU A 346 3.90 -12.16 7.81
CA LEU A 346 2.68 -11.50 8.29
C LEU A 346 2.96 -10.04 8.70
N PHE A 347 4.07 -9.77 9.38
CA PHE A 347 4.45 -8.40 9.78
C PHE A 347 4.82 -7.52 8.58
N THR A 348 5.56 -8.04 7.59
CA THR A 348 5.94 -7.28 6.38
C THR A 348 4.76 -7.10 5.43
N TYR A 349 3.93 -8.14 5.24
CA TYR A 349 2.72 -8.05 4.43
C TYR A 349 1.67 -7.13 5.06
N TYR A 350 1.61 -7.06 6.39
CA TYR A 350 0.78 -6.07 7.08
C TYR A 350 1.14 -4.62 6.68
N LEU A 351 2.42 -4.28 6.56
CA LEU A 351 2.83 -2.95 6.06
C LEU A 351 2.31 -2.69 4.64
N TYR A 352 2.36 -3.71 3.79
CA TYR A 352 1.81 -3.63 2.43
C TYR A 352 0.30 -3.38 2.43
N LEU A 353 -0.46 -4.09 3.28
CA LEU A 353 -1.89 -3.85 3.46
C LEU A 353 -2.20 -2.47 4.03
N CYS A 354 -1.34 -1.93 4.91
CA CYS A 354 -1.45 -0.55 5.37
C CYS A 354 -1.33 0.43 4.20
N VAL A 355 -0.34 0.28 3.30
CA VAL A 355 -0.24 1.15 2.12
C VAL A 355 -1.50 1.08 1.25
N LEU A 356 -2.04 -0.13 1.02
CA LEU A 356 -3.29 -0.31 0.29
C LEU A 356 -4.48 0.40 0.97
N SER A 357 -4.58 0.27 2.29
CA SER A 357 -5.61 0.96 3.09
C SER A 357 -5.42 2.48 3.06
N GLY A 358 -4.18 2.97 3.05
CA GLY A 358 -3.87 4.38 2.88
C GLY A 358 -4.32 4.91 1.52
N ALA A 359 -4.00 4.18 0.45
CA ALA A 359 -4.36 4.53 -0.93
C ALA A 359 -5.88 4.52 -1.17
N THR A 360 -6.60 3.59 -0.57
CA THR A 360 -8.08 3.52 -0.64
C THR A 360 -8.75 4.61 0.21
N SER A 361 -8.26 4.85 1.42
CA SER A 361 -8.93 5.73 2.40
C SER A 361 -8.74 7.22 2.13
N PHE A 362 -7.61 7.59 1.54
CA PHE A 362 -7.25 8.98 1.34
C PHE A 362 -6.81 9.21 -0.09
N GLY A 363 -7.66 9.91 -0.86
CA GLY A 363 -7.25 10.48 -2.14
C GLY A 363 -6.22 11.58 -1.88
N LEU A 364 -4.95 11.31 -2.14
CA LEU A 364 -3.90 12.30 -2.02
C LEU A 364 -3.84 13.17 -3.28
N ASN A 365 -4.00 14.48 -3.13
CA ASN A 365 -3.50 15.43 -4.11
C ASN A 365 -2.08 15.83 -3.68
N LEU A 366 -1.09 14.98 -3.99
CA LEU A 366 0.30 15.40 -3.91
C LEU A 366 0.51 16.51 -4.96
N LEU A 367 1.44 17.43 -4.71
CA LEU A 367 1.69 18.64 -5.53
C LEU A 367 1.76 18.38 -7.06
N ILE A 368 2.09 17.15 -7.48
CA ILE A 368 2.25 16.74 -8.88
C ILE A 368 1.27 15.61 -9.29
N ILE A 369 0.75 14.81 -8.34
CA ILE A 369 0.00 13.57 -8.62
C ILE A 369 -1.30 13.54 -7.83
N ARG A 370 -2.42 13.32 -8.52
CA ARG A 370 -3.71 13.02 -7.89
C ARG A 370 -3.86 11.51 -7.77
N VAL A 371 -3.73 10.99 -6.56
CA VAL A 371 -4.09 9.61 -6.24
C VAL A 371 -5.61 9.57 -6.09
N HIS A 372 -6.27 8.90 -7.03
CA HIS A 372 -7.70 8.67 -6.96
C HIS A 372 -8.00 7.61 -5.89
N PRO A 373 -8.88 7.90 -4.91
CA PRO A 373 -9.28 6.90 -3.94
C PRO A 373 -9.99 5.76 -4.68
N MET A 374 -9.67 4.53 -4.30
CA MET A 374 -10.38 3.35 -4.84
C MET A 374 -11.66 3.12 -4.04
N GLU A 375 -12.76 2.98 -4.76
CA GLU A 375 -14.08 2.66 -4.21
C GLU A 375 -14.46 1.23 -4.54
N ASP A 376 -15.06 0.54 -3.58
CA ASP A 376 -15.59 -0.80 -3.77
C ASP A 376 -16.61 -0.81 -4.92
N GLN A 377 -16.36 -1.66 -5.91
CA GLN A 377 -17.18 -1.83 -7.12
C GLN A 377 -17.47 -0.55 -7.92
N ASN A 378 -16.70 0.52 -7.74
CA ASN A 378 -16.94 1.79 -8.41
C ASN A 378 -15.62 2.49 -8.78
N THR A 379 -14.55 1.73 -9.02
CA THR A 379 -13.27 2.31 -9.46
C THR A 379 -13.06 2.08 -10.97
N PRO A 380 -12.80 3.13 -11.76
CA PRO A 380 -12.53 2.97 -13.18
C PRO A 380 -11.18 2.27 -13.39
N MET A 381 -11.05 1.49 -14.47
CA MET A 381 -9.90 0.64 -14.70
C MET A 381 -8.55 1.40 -14.73
N ASN A 382 -8.54 2.63 -15.27
CA ASN A 382 -7.36 3.51 -15.26
C ASN A 382 -6.89 3.87 -13.83
N SER A 383 -7.82 4.10 -12.91
CA SER A 383 -7.49 4.41 -11.51
C SER A 383 -6.97 3.18 -10.76
N ILE A 384 -7.49 1.99 -11.06
CA ILE A 384 -6.96 0.73 -10.50
C ILE A 384 -5.53 0.48 -11.03
N LEU A 385 -5.31 0.68 -12.33
CA LEU A 385 -3.99 0.54 -12.95
C LEU A 385 -2.97 1.51 -12.32
N PHE A 386 -3.34 2.78 -12.14
CA PHE A 386 -2.49 3.76 -11.48
C PHE A 386 -2.17 3.35 -10.02
N ASN A 387 -3.18 2.94 -9.24
CA ASN A 387 -2.97 2.49 -7.87
C ASN A 387 -2.14 1.19 -7.80
N SER A 388 -2.24 0.30 -8.80
CA SER A 388 -1.38 -0.89 -8.88
C SER A 388 0.09 -0.52 -9.07
N CYS A 389 0.39 0.52 -9.86
CA CYS A 389 1.74 1.07 -10.01
C CYS A 389 2.27 1.63 -8.68
N LEU A 390 1.43 2.36 -7.96
CA LEU A 390 1.75 2.88 -6.63
C LEU A 390 2.09 1.74 -5.67
N MET A 391 1.28 0.68 -5.64
CA MET A 391 1.56 -0.52 -4.83
C MET A 391 2.87 -1.22 -5.25
N LEU A 392 3.17 -1.26 -6.56
CA LEU A 392 4.43 -1.80 -7.07
C LEU A 392 5.63 -1.02 -6.52
N PHE A 393 5.63 0.32 -6.56
CA PHE A 393 6.69 1.11 -5.92
C PHE A 393 6.73 0.89 -4.40
N ALA A 394 5.57 0.92 -3.74
CA ALA A 394 5.48 0.73 -2.30
C ALA A 394 6.08 -0.61 -1.83
N SER A 395 6.02 -1.66 -2.65
CA SER A 395 6.61 -2.97 -2.30
C SER A 395 8.12 -2.89 -2.02
N PHE A 396 8.87 -2.09 -2.80
CA PHE A 396 10.30 -1.85 -2.55
C PHE A 396 10.52 -1.02 -1.28
N GLY A 397 9.64 -0.05 -1.03
CA GLY A 397 9.65 0.72 0.22
C GLY A 397 9.41 -0.15 1.44
N VAL A 398 8.42 -1.06 1.39
CA VAL A 398 8.13 -2.03 2.45
C VAL A 398 9.33 -2.96 2.67
N ALA A 399 9.96 -3.43 1.59
CA ALA A 399 11.13 -4.28 1.69
C ALA A 399 12.31 -3.57 2.36
N LEU A 400 12.59 -2.34 1.93
CA LEU A 400 13.63 -1.50 2.52
C LEU A 400 13.36 -1.21 4.00
N PHE A 401 12.15 -0.75 4.33
CA PHE A 401 11.76 -0.42 5.70
C PHE A 401 11.84 -1.63 6.63
N SER A 402 11.39 -2.79 6.17
CA SER A 402 11.43 -4.02 6.95
C SER A 402 12.86 -4.47 7.23
N THR A 403 13.74 -4.43 6.22
CA THR A 403 15.15 -4.78 6.37
C THR A 403 15.85 -3.85 7.36
N MET A 404 15.55 -2.55 7.31
CA MET A 404 16.12 -1.55 8.23
C MET A 404 15.65 -1.71 9.68
N ASN A 405 14.40 -2.14 9.90
CA ASN A 405 13.85 -2.32 11.26
C ASN A 405 14.13 -3.73 11.85
N PHE A 406 14.57 -4.68 11.03
CA PHE A 406 14.87 -6.06 11.45
C PHE A 406 16.28 -6.56 11.12
N PRO A 407 17.35 -5.77 11.33
CA PRO A 407 18.70 -6.12 10.88
C PRO A 407 19.29 -7.34 11.58
N ILE A 408 18.76 -7.75 12.74
CA ILE A 408 19.22 -8.95 13.44
C ILE A 408 18.62 -10.21 12.79
N TYR A 409 17.32 -10.17 12.46
CA TYR A 409 16.64 -11.30 11.85
C TYR A 409 17.01 -11.47 10.36
N THR A 410 17.17 -10.37 9.62
CA THR A 410 17.57 -10.38 8.20
C THR A 410 19.08 -10.51 8.00
N ARG A 411 19.87 -10.64 9.08
CA ARG A 411 21.32 -10.71 9.00
C ARG A 411 21.78 -11.87 8.10
N LEU A 412 22.83 -11.63 7.30
CA LEU A 412 23.39 -12.61 6.35
C LEU A 412 22.40 -13.08 5.26
N THR A 413 21.41 -12.25 4.93
CA THR A 413 20.53 -12.47 3.77
C THR A 413 21.00 -11.62 2.59
N ALA A 414 20.66 -12.02 1.36
CA ALA A 414 21.02 -11.27 0.16
C ALA A 414 20.34 -9.89 0.14
N LEU A 415 19.09 -9.83 0.59
CA LEU A 415 18.30 -8.59 0.65
C LEU A 415 18.84 -7.63 1.72
N ASP A 416 19.40 -8.12 2.82
CA ASP A 416 20.10 -7.29 3.80
C ASP A 416 21.33 -6.59 3.19
N MET A 417 22.10 -7.29 2.36
CA MET A 417 23.23 -6.67 1.65
C MET A 417 22.76 -5.57 0.67
N ILE A 418 21.65 -5.78 -0.03
CA ILE A 418 21.12 -4.80 -1.00
C ILE A 418 20.46 -3.62 -0.28
N TYR A 419 19.44 -3.88 0.54
CA TYR A 419 18.63 -2.85 1.19
C TYR A 419 19.26 -2.31 2.49
N GLY A 420 19.78 -3.20 3.33
CA GLY A 420 20.32 -2.89 4.66
C GLY A 420 21.72 -2.29 4.65
N VAL A 421 22.51 -2.54 3.60
CA VAL A 421 23.87 -1.99 3.44
C VAL A 421 23.95 -1.03 2.26
N GLN A 422 23.85 -1.51 1.02
CA GLN A 422 24.14 -0.69 -0.18
C GLN A 422 23.19 0.52 -0.30
N MET A 423 21.89 0.31 -0.13
CA MET A 423 20.90 1.39 -0.19
C MET A 423 20.92 2.31 1.04
N LYS A 424 21.05 1.73 2.24
CA LYS A 424 21.09 2.48 3.50
C LYS A 424 22.25 3.48 3.55
N TYR A 425 23.41 3.09 3.03
CA TYR A 425 24.62 3.91 3.07
C TYR A 425 24.92 4.64 1.75
N LEU A 426 23.95 4.76 0.85
CA LEU A 426 24.11 5.59 -0.34
C LEU A 426 24.34 7.05 0.05
N LYS A 427 25.34 7.69 -0.57
CA LYS A 427 25.68 9.09 -0.33
C LYS A 427 24.46 9.99 -0.59
N GLY A 428 24.19 10.90 0.35
CA GLY A 428 23.03 11.79 0.31
C GLY A 428 21.73 11.18 0.84
N LEU A 429 21.36 9.97 0.41
CA LEU A 429 20.09 9.34 0.82
C LEU A 429 20.10 8.78 2.26
N LYS A 430 21.28 8.54 2.85
CA LYS A 430 21.42 8.05 4.24
C LYS A 430 20.51 8.79 5.24
N TYR A 431 20.49 10.13 5.15
CA TYR A 431 19.70 10.97 6.05
C TYR A 431 18.20 10.81 5.83
N VAL A 432 17.76 10.56 4.60
CA VAL A 432 16.34 10.35 4.32
C VAL A 432 15.84 9.12 5.06
N TRP A 433 16.61 8.04 5.06
CA TRP A 433 16.23 6.80 5.75
C TRP A 433 16.10 6.98 7.26
N GLU A 434 17.04 7.72 7.86
CA GLU A 434 17.08 8.00 9.29
C GLU A 434 15.93 8.91 9.74
N TYR A 435 15.67 10.00 9.01
CA TYR A 435 14.62 10.95 9.40
C TYR A 435 13.20 10.51 9.00
N ALA A 436 13.07 9.68 7.97
CA ALA A 436 11.80 9.18 7.47
C ALA A 436 10.95 8.47 8.52
N ILE A 437 11.58 7.74 9.46
CA ILE A 437 10.84 6.99 10.46
C ILE A 437 10.05 7.91 11.40
N TYR A 438 10.60 9.09 11.71
CA TYR A 438 9.91 10.13 12.48
C TYR A 438 8.74 10.71 11.71
N VAL A 439 8.92 10.94 10.40
CA VAL A 439 7.85 11.43 9.52
C VAL A 439 6.72 10.40 9.45
N PHE A 440 7.05 9.11 9.33
CA PHE A 440 6.08 8.02 9.34
C PHE A 440 5.24 8.01 10.63
N LEU A 441 5.88 8.10 11.80
CA LEU A 441 5.18 8.19 13.09
C LEU A 441 4.31 9.46 13.19
N GLY A 442 4.83 10.60 12.74
CA GLY A 442 4.08 11.86 12.73
C GLY A 442 2.83 11.78 11.85
N ILE A 443 2.94 11.23 10.64
CA ILE A 443 1.81 11.02 9.73
C ILE A 443 0.81 10.04 10.34
N PHE A 444 1.26 8.97 10.99
CA PHE A 444 0.38 8.05 11.71
C PHE A 444 -0.46 8.75 12.78
N VAL A 445 0.16 9.56 13.64
CA VAL A 445 -0.55 10.30 14.70
C VAL A 445 -1.57 11.29 14.11
N ILE A 446 -1.18 12.02 13.05
CA ILE A 446 -2.09 12.93 12.35
C ILE A 446 -3.26 12.17 11.73
N ALA A 447 -3.00 11.07 11.03
CA ALA A 447 -4.04 10.26 10.40
C ALA A 447 -5.00 9.66 11.43
N LEU A 448 -4.49 9.20 12.57
CA LEU A 448 -5.28 8.72 13.69
C LEU A 448 -6.19 9.81 14.23
N ALA A 449 -5.65 11.00 14.51
CA ALA A 449 -6.43 12.14 14.98
C ALA A 449 -7.53 12.54 13.99
N VAL A 450 -7.20 12.66 12.70
CA VAL A 450 -8.16 12.98 11.62
C VAL A 450 -9.24 11.92 11.52
N LYS A 451 -8.89 10.63 11.61
CA LYS A 451 -9.86 9.53 11.52
C LYS A 451 -10.80 9.51 12.73
N LEU A 452 -10.28 9.71 13.94
CA LEU A 452 -11.11 9.79 15.15
C LEU A 452 -12.05 11.00 15.13
N ILE A 453 -11.56 12.17 14.71
CA ILE A 453 -12.38 13.39 14.56
C ILE A 453 -13.45 13.21 13.48
N SER A 454 -13.09 12.63 12.32
CA SER A 454 -14.06 12.41 11.24
C SER A 454 -15.12 11.38 11.60
N CYS A 455 -14.80 10.37 12.42
CA CYS A 455 -15.79 9.44 12.98
C CYS A 455 -16.76 10.15 13.92
N SER A 456 -16.27 11.06 14.76
CA SER A 456 -17.11 11.88 15.65
C SER A 456 -17.98 12.87 14.88
N ARG A 457 -17.41 13.56 13.86
CA ARG A 457 -18.12 14.56 13.04
C ARG A 457 -19.10 13.96 12.03
N LYS A 458 -18.85 12.78 11.45
CA LYS A 458 -19.83 12.12 10.55
C LYS A 458 -21.17 11.89 11.26
N LYS A 459 -21.15 11.67 12.58
CA LYS A 459 -22.38 11.60 13.41
C LYS A 459 -23.25 12.87 13.34
N GLY A 460 -22.69 14.04 13.00
CA GLY A 460 -23.41 15.32 12.87
C GLY A 460 -23.57 15.87 11.46
N ARG A 461 -22.87 15.33 10.44
CA ARG A 461 -22.99 15.78 9.03
C ARG A 461 -23.87 14.85 8.18
N ASP A 462 -23.99 13.58 8.58
CA ASP A 462 -24.94 12.62 8.01
C ASP A 462 -26.37 12.90 8.48
N ASP A 463 -26.83 14.14 8.66
CA ASP A 463 -28.14 14.38 9.27
C ASP A 463 -29.27 13.70 8.47
N ARG A 464 -29.23 13.79 7.13
CA ARG A 464 -30.15 13.08 6.21
C ARG A 464 -29.95 11.56 6.15
N ASN A 465 -28.71 11.08 6.09
CA ASN A 465 -28.43 9.64 6.17
C ASN A 465 -28.85 9.07 7.53
N SER A 466 -28.73 9.86 8.59
CA SER A 466 -29.19 9.54 9.94
C SER A 466 -30.70 9.61 10.03
N GLU A 467 -31.39 10.51 9.33
CA GLU A 467 -32.85 10.54 9.21
C GLU A 467 -33.36 9.28 8.52
N ILE A 468 -32.74 8.88 7.40
CA ILE A 468 -33.06 7.62 6.71
C ILE A 468 -32.80 6.43 7.64
N ARG A 469 -31.63 6.36 8.29
CA ARG A 469 -31.31 5.29 9.24
C ARG A 469 -32.23 5.27 10.47
N LYS A 470 -32.55 6.44 11.03
CA LYS A 470 -33.50 6.60 12.13
C LYS A 470 -34.86 6.10 11.68
N ALA A 471 -35.38 6.60 10.57
CA ALA A 471 -36.67 6.21 10.00
C ALA A 471 -36.79 4.70 9.68
N LEU A 472 -35.66 4.04 9.38
CA LEU A 472 -35.57 2.59 9.25
C LEU A 472 -35.54 1.88 10.63
N SER A 473 -34.82 2.42 11.61
CA SER A 473 -34.67 1.84 12.97
C SER A 473 -35.89 2.02 13.89
N THR A 474 -36.68 3.09 13.75
CA THR A 474 -37.80 3.38 14.68
C THR A 474 -38.96 2.38 14.58
N TYR A 475 -38.94 1.49 13.60
CA TYR A 475 -39.99 0.48 13.40
C TYR A 475 -39.71 -0.85 14.12
N ASP A 476 -38.51 -1.05 14.70
CA ASP A 476 -38.19 -2.25 15.51
C ASP A 476 -38.96 -2.26 16.85
N THR A 477 -39.42 -1.10 17.34
CA THR A 477 -40.08 -0.99 18.65
C THR A 477 -41.57 -1.32 18.64
N ASP A 478 -42.20 -1.44 17.47
CA ASP A 478 -43.65 -1.64 17.35
C ASP A 478 -44.04 -3.11 17.10
N ILE A 479 -43.08 -4.04 17.12
CA ILE A 479 -43.31 -5.49 16.88
C ILE A 479 -43.00 -6.33 18.14
N VAL A 480 -42.50 -5.72 19.23
CA VAL A 480 -42.16 -6.43 20.49
C VAL A 480 -43.08 -6.04 21.67
N ASN A 481 -44.20 -5.36 21.42
CA ASN A 481 -45.26 -5.17 22.41
C ASN A 481 -46.59 -5.75 21.91
#